data_AF-A0A661ZSC6-F1
#
_entry.id   AF-A0A661ZSC6-F1
#
_cell.length_a   1.000
_cell.length_b   1.000
_cell.length_c   1.000
_cell.angle_alpha   90.00
_cell.angle_beta   90.00
_cell.angle_gamma   90.00
#
_symmetry.space_group_name_H-M   'P 1'
#
loop_
_entity.id
_entity.type
_entity.pdbx_description
1 polymer ?
#
loop_
_entity_poly.entity_id
_entity_poly.type
_entity_poly.pdbx_seq_one_letter_code
_entity_poly.pdbx_strand_id
1 'polypeptide(L)'
;MNLSLKYSIMKKVIFFSILTFLMDFTNYSNAQGIIPNHQIKKQVKKQVQTTDGFQRKSDGEKANAQWTGTISNDWNTAGNWSIGSVPNATDNASIPVGTPYSPVIGSGVSAYCNNLYLYSGASLDQNAGSYFYCYGNFDAGFGQFTMTGSSYLYFRGANNNLWYDDYQDDTYTYVRVEKVPSSASMTMQQDMTCSGTFEIREGVFEMTEYSTLTITNTSTNAFEVENGGKLELDIVNRSVVVYGGIVFRDGSQVYHLNCPIYVGGNLSIENNVLYNIHLGNVFMNGSGTQYIQD
;
A
#
# COMPACT_ATOMS: atom_id res chain seq x y z
N MET A 1 35.34 -17.92 -7.79
CA MET A 1 35.67 -16.56 -8.32
C MET A 1 34.50 -15.63 -8.01
N ASN A 2 34.64 -14.56 -7.24
CA ASN A 2 35.19 -14.46 -5.89
C ASN A 2 34.32 -13.40 -5.17
N LEU A 3 33.93 -13.64 -3.91
CA LEU A 3 33.12 -12.72 -3.08
C LEU A 3 33.82 -11.36 -2.82
N SER A 4 35.02 -11.13 -3.38
CA SER A 4 35.81 -9.91 -3.17
C SER A 4 35.33 -8.70 -3.98
N LEU A 5 34.43 -8.85 -4.97
CA LEU A 5 33.93 -7.71 -5.74
C LEU A 5 32.74 -6.99 -5.07
N LYS A 6 31.91 -7.68 -4.27
CA LYS A 6 30.78 -7.07 -3.53
C LYS A 6 31.23 -6.28 -2.29
N TYR A 7 32.37 -6.62 -1.68
CA TYR A 7 32.94 -5.91 -0.53
C TYR A 7 33.65 -4.58 -0.90
N SER A 8 34.06 -4.41 -2.16
CA SER A 8 34.76 -3.18 -2.62
C SER A 8 33.79 -2.00 -2.86
N ILE A 9 32.53 -2.29 -3.18
CA ILE A 9 31.53 -1.27 -3.52
C ILE A 9 30.85 -0.73 -2.26
N MET A 10 30.61 -1.55 -1.22
CA MET A 10 30.05 -1.08 0.06
C MET A 10 31.03 -0.25 0.90
N LYS A 11 32.35 -0.43 0.77
CA LYS A 11 33.33 0.45 1.44
C LYS A 11 33.44 1.84 0.82
N LYS A 12 33.08 2.02 -0.46
CA LYS A 12 33.15 3.32 -1.14
C LYS A 12 32.00 4.27 -0.78
N VAL A 13 30.82 3.75 -0.43
CA VAL A 13 29.65 4.58 -0.07
C VAL A 13 29.75 5.09 1.38
N ILE A 14 30.36 4.33 2.28
CA ILE A 14 30.59 4.76 3.68
C ILE A 14 31.82 5.68 3.82
N PHE A 15 32.80 5.60 2.89
CA PHE A 15 33.92 6.55 2.86
C PHE A 15 33.53 7.92 2.27
N PHE A 16 32.50 8.00 1.41
CA PHE A 16 32.10 9.27 0.78
C PHE A 16 31.26 10.16 1.70
N SER A 17 30.53 9.60 2.67
CA SER A 17 29.75 10.38 3.65
C SER A 17 30.56 10.87 4.84
N ILE A 18 31.68 10.21 5.16
CA ILE A 18 32.61 10.66 6.21
C ILE A 18 33.63 11.68 5.65
N LEU A 19 33.95 11.61 4.34
CA LEU A 19 34.90 12.53 3.73
C LEU A 19 34.33 13.95 3.52
N THR A 20 33.04 14.09 3.22
CA THR A 20 32.37 15.40 3.22
C THR A 20 32.27 16.01 4.62
N PHE A 21 32.17 15.19 5.67
CA PHE A 21 32.13 15.67 7.06
C PHE A 21 33.51 16.11 7.59
N LEU A 22 34.61 15.62 7.00
CA LEU A 22 35.98 16.04 7.32
C LEU A 22 36.47 17.24 6.49
N MET A 23 35.89 17.47 5.30
CA MET A 23 36.24 18.63 4.46
C MET A 23 35.65 19.96 4.98
N ASP A 24 34.55 19.93 5.73
CA ASP A 24 34.01 21.15 6.36
C ASP A 24 34.81 21.61 7.60
N PHE A 25 35.57 20.72 8.25
CA PHE A 25 36.44 21.10 9.37
C PHE A 25 37.80 21.67 8.93
N THR A 26 38.26 21.37 7.71
CA THR A 26 39.52 21.91 7.18
C THR A 26 39.35 23.27 6.52
N ASN A 27 38.14 23.63 6.10
CA ASN A 27 37.83 24.97 5.58
C ASN A 27 37.40 25.98 6.65
N TYR A 28 37.00 25.53 7.84
CA TYR A 28 36.72 26.43 8.97
C TYR A 28 37.97 26.83 9.77
N SER A 29 39.08 26.10 9.63
CA SER A 29 40.33 26.36 10.39
C SER A 29 41.27 27.36 9.72
N ASN A 30 40.95 27.86 8.52
CA ASN A 30 41.76 28.85 7.79
C ASN A 30 41.19 30.28 7.85
N ALA A 31 40.13 30.52 8.62
CA ALA A 31 39.65 31.87 8.93
C ALA A 31 39.29 31.96 10.42
N GLN A 32 40.12 32.68 11.18
CA GLN A 32 40.09 32.90 12.63
C GLN A 32 40.83 31.83 13.47
N GLY A 33 41.73 32.31 14.34
CA GLY A 33 42.77 31.52 15.01
C GLY A 33 42.32 30.35 15.87
N ILE A 34 43.30 29.51 16.19
CA ILE A 34 43.24 28.25 16.96
C ILE A 34 42.26 28.34 18.14
N ILE A 35 41.09 27.69 18.02
CA ILE A 35 40.09 27.61 19.10
C ILE A 35 40.54 26.57 20.14
N PRO A 36 40.66 26.92 21.44
CA PRO A 36 41.05 25.96 22.48
C PRO A 36 40.03 24.82 22.66
N ASN A 37 40.52 23.60 22.85
CA ASN A 37 39.77 22.33 22.93
C ASN A 37 38.56 22.34 23.91
N HIS A 38 38.57 23.20 24.92
CA HIS A 38 37.45 23.42 25.84
C HIS A 38 36.19 24.03 25.15
N GLN A 39 36.36 24.93 24.18
CA GLN A 39 35.25 25.57 23.46
C GLN A 39 34.63 24.63 22.42
N ILE A 40 35.42 23.72 21.84
CA ILE A 40 34.95 22.65 20.96
C ILE A 40 34.00 21.71 21.73
N LYS A 41 34.39 21.30 22.95
CA LYS A 41 33.53 20.47 23.82
C LYS A 41 32.25 21.18 24.23
N LYS A 42 32.23 22.52 24.33
CA LYS A 42 31.04 23.30 24.65
C LYS A 42 30.07 23.38 23.46
N GLN A 43 30.56 23.47 22.23
CA GLN A 43 29.72 23.43 21.03
C GLN A 43 29.23 22.02 20.69
N VAL A 44 30.06 21.00 20.87
CA VAL A 44 29.65 19.59 20.75
C VAL A 44 28.62 19.23 21.84
N LYS A 45 28.77 19.68 23.10
CA LYS A 45 27.76 19.48 24.15
C LYS A 45 26.45 20.23 23.90
N LYS A 46 26.46 21.34 23.15
CA LYS A 46 25.24 22.06 22.76
C LYS A 46 24.41 21.31 21.70
N GLN A 47 25.02 20.34 21.00
CA GLN A 47 24.32 19.45 20.06
C GLN A 47 23.99 18.07 20.65
N VAL A 48 24.45 17.77 21.88
CA VAL A 48 24.16 16.51 22.59
C VAL A 48 23.25 16.79 23.79
N GLN A 49 22.27 17.69 23.63
CA GLN A 49 21.26 17.99 24.66
C GLN A 49 19.92 17.35 24.28
N THR A 50 19.63 16.24 24.98
CA THR A 50 18.32 15.67 25.32
C THR A 50 17.31 15.40 24.20
N THR A 51 17.21 14.13 23.79
CA THR A 51 16.00 13.51 23.23
C THR A 51 14.88 13.43 24.28
N ASP A 52 14.40 14.58 24.73
CA ASP A 52 13.14 14.66 25.45
C ASP A 52 12.41 15.93 25.02
N GLY A 53 11.36 15.75 24.22
CA GLY A 53 10.33 16.76 23.97
C GLY A 53 10.69 18.01 23.15
N PHE A 54 11.16 17.87 21.91
CA PHE A 54 10.90 18.88 20.86
C PHE A 54 11.19 18.33 19.46
N GLN A 55 10.26 17.57 18.88
CA GLN A 55 10.36 17.22 17.46
C GLN A 55 9.90 18.44 16.64
N ARG A 56 10.85 19.16 16.03
CA ARG A 56 10.53 19.91 14.81
C ARG A 56 10.18 18.84 13.78
N LYS A 57 8.87 18.65 13.50
CA LYS A 57 8.44 17.95 12.28
C LYS A 57 9.17 18.65 11.14
N SER A 58 10.14 17.97 10.54
CA SER A 58 10.65 18.42 9.27
C SER A 58 9.51 18.22 8.27
N ASP A 59 9.19 19.26 7.52
CA ASP A 59 8.09 19.23 6.55
C ASP A 59 8.42 18.17 5.48
N GLY A 60 7.98 16.93 5.72
CA GLY A 60 8.25 15.78 4.87
C GLY A 60 8.32 14.41 5.57
N GLU A 61 8.55 14.34 6.88
CA GLU A 61 8.58 13.05 7.59
C GLU A 61 7.18 12.63 8.03
N LYS A 62 6.70 11.51 7.47
CA LYS A 62 5.39 10.92 7.78
C LYS A 62 5.34 10.56 9.26
N ALA A 63 4.36 11.06 10.00
CA ALA A 63 4.24 10.70 11.42
C ALA A 63 3.86 9.23 11.57
N ASN A 64 4.34 8.57 12.62
CA ASN A 64 3.93 7.20 12.95
C ASN A 64 2.90 7.24 14.09
N ALA A 65 1.63 7.11 13.72
CA ALA A 65 0.50 7.02 14.62
C ALA A 65 0.32 5.56 15.05
N GLN A 66 0.71 5.26 16.29
CA GLN A 66 0.53 3.93 16.85
C GLN A 66 -0.81 3.86 17.57
N TRP A 67 -1.58 2.81 17.28
CA TRP A 67 -2.80 2.50 18.03
C TRP A 67 -2.44 2.12 19.46
N THR A 68 -2.99 2.85 20.42
CA THR A 68 -2.90 2.55 21.86
C THR A 68 -4.16 1.85 22.35
N GLY A 69 -5.32 2.15 21.74
CA GLY A 69 -6.60 1.54 22.09
C GLY A 69 -6.93 1.63 23.58
N THR A 70 -6.55 2.71 24.26
CA THR A 70 -6.74 2.86 25.71
C THR A 70 -8.07 3.49 26.10
N ILE A 71 -8.76 4.16 25.16
CA ILE A 71 -10.03 4.84 25.43
C ILE A 71 -11.21 4.00 24.91
N SER A 72 -11.10 3.49 23.69
CA SER A 72 -12.17 2.72 23.02
C SER A 72 -11.60 1.91 21.84
N ASN A 73 -12.47 1.19 21.12
CA ASN A 73 -12.14 0.55 19.85
C ASN A 73 -12.34 1.45 18.61
N ASP A 74 -12.88 2.66 18.75
CA ASP A 74 -13.23 3.48 17.59
C ASP A 74 -11.99 4.11 16.94
N TRP A 75 -11.72 3.75 15.67
CA TRP A 75 -10.61 4.28 14.86
C TRP A 75 -10.53 5.82 14.92
N ASN A 76 -11.68 6.49 14.94
CA ASN A 76 -11.77 7.96 14.87
C ASN A 76 -11.65 8.67 16.23
N THR A 77 -11.44 7.93 17.33
CA THR A 77 -11.16 8.52 18.62
C THR A 77 -9.68 8.91 18.70
N ALA A 78 -9.38 10.20 18.58
CA ALA A 78 -8.01 10.74 18.56
C ALA A 78 -7.11 10.26 19.72
N GLY A 79 -7.68 10.08 20.92
CA GLY A 79 -6.93 9.62 22.09
C GLY A 79 -6.58 8.12 22.08
N ASN A 80 -7.06 7.34 21.10
CA ASN A 80 -6.57 5.97 20.86
C ASN A 80 -5.29 5.92 20.03
N TRP A 81 -4.74 7.07 19.62
CA TRP A 81 -3.52 7.16 18.82
C TRP A 81 -2.41 7.86 19.59
N SER A 82 -1.19 7.34 19.50
CA SER A 82 -0.02 7.86 20.22
C SER A 82 0.35 9.31 19.89
N ILE A 83 -0.05 9.79 18.70
CA ILE A 83 0.17 11.17 18.25
C ILE A 83 -0.92 12.15 18.73
N GLY A 84 -1.93 11.66 19.46
CA GLY A 84 -3.04 12.48 19.96
C GLY A 84 -4.03 12.97 18.90
N SER A 85 -3.97 12.39 17.69
CA SER A 85 -4.85 12.68 16.55
C SER A 85 -5.09 11.42 15.72
N VAL A 86 -6.22 11.36 15.03
CA VAL A 86 -6.53 10.28 14.08
C VAL A 86 -5.56 10.37 12.88
N PRO A 87 -4.98 9.26 12.40
CA PRO A 87 -4.12 9.26 11.23
C PRO A 87 -4.84 9.80 9.99
N ASN A 88 -4.12 10.53 9.15
CA ASN A 88 -4.58 10.98 7.84
C ASN A 88 -3.74 10.37 6.71
N ALA A 89 -3.97 10.80 5.46
CA ALA A 89 -3.27 10.32 4.26
C ALA A 89 -1.73 10.46 4.29
N THR A 90 -1.17 11.22 5.24
CA THR A 90 0.28 11.46 5.39
C THR A 90 0.88 10.78 6.63
N ASP A 91 0.05 10.21 7.51
CA ASP A 91 0.50 9.54 8.73
C ASP A 91 0.46 8.02 8.54
N ASN A 92 1.53 7.33 8.93
CA ASN A 92 1.51 5.88 9.00
C ASN A 92 0.68 5.44 10.21
N ALA A 93 -0.19 4.46 10.05
CA ALA A 93 -0.91 3.80 11.12
C ALA A 93 -0.21 2.48 11.45
N SER A 94 0.08 2.26 12.73
CA SER A 94 0.65 1.00 13.21
C SER A 94 -0.17 0.44 14.37
N ILE A 95 -0.57 -0.82 14.28
CA ILE A 95 -1.47 -1.47 15.24
C ILE A 95 -0.71 -2.62 15.91
N PRO A 96 -0.24 -2.45 17.15
CA PRO A 96 0.46 -3.48 17.89
C PRO A 96 -0.53 -4.49 18.53
N VAL A 97 0.00 -5.64 18.92
CA VAL A 97 -0.73 -6.61 19.74
C VAL A 97 -0.84 -6.14 21.20
N GLY A 98 -1.86 -6.62 21.90
CA GLY A 98 -2.00 -6.42 23.35
C GLY A 98 -2.58 -5.06 23.74
N THR A 99 -3.16 -4.31 22.80
CA THR A 99 -3.92 -3.10 23.13
C THR A 99 -5.21 -3.46 23.85
N PRO A 100 -5.69 -2.64 24.82
CA PRO A 100 -6.91 -2.95 25.57
C PRO A 100 -8.15 -3.12 24.69
N TYR A 101 -8.24 -2.35 23.60
CA TYR A 101 -9.27 -2.46 22.58
C TYR A 101 -8.63 -2.54 21.19
N SER A 102 -8.94 -3.58 20.40
CA SER A 102 -8.57 -3.60 18.98
C SER A 102 -9.34 -2.53 18.20
N PRO A 103 -8.73 -1.90 17.18
CA PRO A 103 -9.39 -0.88 16.38
C PRO A 103 -10.53 -1.44 15.53
N VAL A 104 -11.58 -0.63 15.38
CA VAL A 104 -12.76 -0.87 14.56
C VAL A 104 -13.04 0.38 13.72
N ILE A 105 -13.16 0.19 12.41
CA ILE A 105 -13.71 1.18 11.47
C ILE A 105 -15.22 0.92 11.38
N GLY A 106 -15.99 1.72 12.13
CA GLY A 106 -17.44 1.56 12.26
C GLY A 106 -18.24 1.84 10.99
N SER A 107 -19.52 1.46 10.97
CA SER A 107 -20.41 1.75 9.83
C SER A 107 -20.51 3.26 9.59
N GLY A 108 -20.47 3.69 8.32
CA GLY A 108 -20.49 5.10 7.92
C GLY A 108 -19.20 5.86 8.21
N VAL A 109 -18.17 5.21 8.76
CA VAL A 109 -16.88 5.83 9.07
C VAL A 109 -15.94 5.78 7.86
N SER A 110 -15.18 6.86 7.66
CA SER A 110 -14.01 6.88 6.78
C SER A 110 -12.72 6.91 7.62
N ALA A 111 -11.84 5.94 7.38
CA ALA A 111 -10.50 5.86 7.97
C ALA A 111 -9.43 6.18 6.91
N TYR A 112 -8.31 6.75 7.33
CA TYR A 112 -7.24 7.17 6.44
C TYR A 112 -5.89 6.79 7.05
N CYS A 113 -4.94 6.39 6.23
CA CYS A 113 -3.53 6.33 6.60
C CYS A 113 -2.65 6.46 5.35
N ASN A 114 -1.38 6.82 5.54
CA ASN A 114 -0.39 6.59 4.53
C ASN A 114 -0.07 5.09 4.42
N ASN A 115 0.71 4.54 5.34
CA ASN A 115 0.95 3.10 5.41
C ASN A 115 0.14 2.51 6.56
N LEU A 116 -0.38 1.30 6.38
CA LEU A 116 -0.89 0.46 7.46
C LEU A 116 0.13 -0.62 7.78
N TYR A 117 0.40 -0.82 9.07
CA TYR A 117 1.15 -1.96 9.60
C TYR A 117 0.33 -2.64 10.69
N LEU A 118 -0.10 -3.87 10.43
CA LEU A 118 -0.78 -4.71 11.41
C LEU A 118 0.20 -5.76 11.95
N TYR A 119 0.60 -5.63 13.21
CA TYR A 119 1.61 -6.51 13.79
C TYR A 119 1.03 -7.87 14.22
N SER A 120 1.92 -8.84 14.41
CA SER A 120 1.53 -10.21 14.79
C SER A 120 0.65 -10.27 16.03
N GLY A 121 -0.55 -10.85 15.86
CA GLY A 121 -1.57 -10.97 16.90
C GLY A 121 -2.46 -9.73 17.11
N ALA A 122 -2.25 -8.67 16.33
CA ALA A 122 -3.18 -7.54 16.28
C ALA A 122 -4.34 -7.82 15.32
N SER A 123 -5.46 -7.11 15.50
CA SER A 123 -6.60 -7.16 14.60
C SER A 123 -7.11 -5.77 14.25
N LEU A 124 -7.74 -5.64 13.08
CA LEU A 124 -8.47 -4.45 12.64
C LEU A 124 -9.76 -4.88 11.95
N ASP A 125 -10.90 -4.50 12.52
CA ASP A 125 -12.21 -4.81 11.93
C ASP A 125 -12.75 -3.62 11.14
N GLN A 126 -13.14 -3.85 9.89
CA GLN A 126 -13.80 -2.89 9.03
C GLN A 126 -15.26 -3.30 8.81
N ASN A 127 -16.18 -2.56 9.42
CA ASN A 127 -17.61 -2.91 9.42
C ASN A 127 -18.32 -2.47 8.13
N ALA A 128 -19.44 -3.13 7.81
CA ALA A 128 -20.25 -2.80 6.63
C ALA A 128 -20.62 -1.30 6.55
N GLY A 129 -20.54 -0.72 5.35
CA GLY A 129 -20.83 0.68 5.08
C GLY A 129 -19.69 1.65 5.42
N SER A 130 -18.50 1.14 5.72
CA SER A 130 -17.30 1.94 6.02
C SER A 130 -16.32 2.00 4.84
N TYR A 131 -15.38 2.94 4.93
CA TYR A 131 -14.40 3.25 3.88
C TYR A 131 -13.01 3.35 4.52
N PHE A 132 -12.03 2.65 3.96
CA PHE A 132 -10.63 2.76 4.39
C PHE A 132 -9.74 3.18 3.22
N TYR A 133 -9.10 4.33 3.36
CA TYR A 133 -8.21 4.91 2.35
C TYR A 133 -6.75 4.75 2.76
N CYS A 134 -6.02 3.89 2.05
CA CYS A 134 -4.58 3.68 2.22
C CYS A 134 -3.82 4.33 1.05
N TYR A 135 -2.89 5.25 1.37
CA TYR A 135 -2.16 6.03 0.35
C TYR A 135 -0.77 5.47 0.02
N GLY A 136 -0.32 4.51 0.81
CA GLY A 136 0.97 3.84 0.75
C GLY A 136 0.78 2.34 0.99
N ASN A 137 1.76 1.70 1.60
CA ASN A 137 1.76 0.24 1.76
C ASN A 137 0.66 -0.19 2.73
N PHE A 138 -0.07 -1.23 2.35
CA PHE A 138 -1.00 -1.91 3.23
C PHE A 138 -0.36 -3.25 3.60
N ASP A 139 0.08 -3.34 4.85
CA ASP A 139 0.75 -4.52 5.38
C ASP A 139 -0.11 -5.15 6.49
N ALA A 140 -0.95 -6.10 6.07
CA ALA A 140 -1.73 -6.93 6.98
C ALA A 140 -1.09 -8.29 7.23
N GLY A 141 0.00 -8.65 6.55
CA GLY A 141 0.55 -10.01 6.53
C GLY A 141 1.24 -10.50 7.81
N PHE A 142 0.92 -9.95 8.97
CA PHE A 142 1.25 -10.54 10.26
C PHE A 142 0.07 -10.58 11.22
N GLY A 143 -0.93 -9.72 11.06
CA GLY A 143 -2.13 -9.68 11.91
C GLY A 143 -3.40 -9.88 11.09
N GLN A 144 -4.56 -9.66 11.69
CA GLN A 144 -5.84 -9.99 11.04
C GLN A 144 -6.64 -8.75 10.65
N PHE A 145 -6.86 -8.54 9.36
CA PHE A 145 -7.74 -7.53 8.80
C PHE A 145 -9.08 -8.14 8.34
N THR A 146 -10.17 -7.74 8.98
CA THR A 146 -11.50 -8.31 8.72
C THR A 146 -12.45 -7.26 8.13
N MET A 147 -12.74 -7.33 6.83
CA MET A 147 -13.85 -6.58 6.22
C MET A 147 -15.16 -7.38 6.30
N THR A 148 -16.26 -6.71 6.67
CA THR A 148 -17.60 -7.31 6.69
C THR A 148 -18.59 -6.54 5.80
N GLY A 149 -19.54 -7.27 5.20
CA GLY A 149 -20.60 -6.70 4.35
C GLY A 149 -20.07 -5.77 3.24
N SER A 150 -20.83 -4.72 2.93
CA SER A 150 -20.42 -3.70 1.94
C SER A 150 -19.47 -2.66 2.54
N SER A 151 -18.27 -3.09 2.94
CA SER A 151 -17.13 -2.24 3.31
C SER A 151 -16.18 -2.08 2.13
N TYR A 152 -15.41 -0.99 2.10
CA TYR A 152 -14.55 -0.65 0.96
C TYR A 152 -13.12 -0.34 1.39
N LEU A 153 -12.14 -1.00 0.76
CA LEU A 153 -10.71 -0.69 0.86
C LEU A 153 -10.26 0.04 -0.41
N TYR A 154 -9.70 1.23 -0.24
CA TYR A 154 -9.21 2.08 -1.33
C TYR A 154 -7.69 2.19 -1.26
N PHE A 155 -7.05 1.90 -2.38
CA PHE A 155 -5.65 2.22 -2.62
C PHE A 155 -5.56 3.53 -3.41
N ARG A 156 -4.99 4.58 -2.78
CA ARG A 156 -4.91 5.93 -3.35
C ARG A 156 -3.49 6.48 -3.35
N GLY A 157 -3.34 7.71 -3.83
CA GLY A 157 -2.10 8.46 -3.77
C GLY A 157 -1.21 8.28 -5.01
N ALA A 158 -0.19 9.15 -5.10
CA ALA A 158 0.66 9.32 -6.28
C ALA A 158 1.91 8.42 -6.31
N ASN A 159 2.19 7.71 -5.22
CA ASN A 159 3.35 6.81 -5.11
C ASN A 159 2.92 5.37 -5.34
N ASN A 160 3.85 4.52 -5.76
CA ASN A 160 3.59 3.08 -5.79
C ASN A 160 3.40 2.55 -4.37
N ASN A 161 2.53 1.57 -4.23
CA ASN A 161 2.32 0.89 -2.96
C ASN A 161 2.21 -0.62 -3.12
N LEU A 162 2.54 -1.31 -2.03
CA LEU A 162 2.50 -2.75 -1.93
C LEU A 162 1.33 -3.16 -1.04
N TRP A 163 0.62 -4.18 -1.46
CA TRP A 163 -0.42 -4.82 -0.66
C TRP A 163 0.07 -6.20 -0.25
N TYR A 164 0.42 -6.31 1.03
CA TYR A 164 0.84 -7.55 1.67
C TYR A 164 -0.30 -8.15 2.46
N ASP A 165 -0.50 -9.43 2.21
CA ASP A 165 -1.34 -10.34 2.99
C ASP A 165 -0.49 -11.57 3.35
N ASP A 166 -0.82 -12.25 4.43
CA ASP A 166 -0.27 -13.57 4.73
C ASP A 166 -1.35 -14.64 4.52
N TYR A 167 -0.97 -15.91 4.56
CA TYR A 167 -1.89 -17.03 4.33
C TYR A 167 -2.88 -17.23 5.51
N GLN A 168 -3.32 -16.16 6.19
CA GLN A 168 -4.25 -16.21 7.32
C GLN A 168 -5.46 -15.33 7.05
N ASP A 169 -6.66 -15.91 7.16
CA ASP A 169 -7.98 -15.41 7.60
C ASP A 169 -8.41 -13.92 7.37
N ASP A 170 -7.70 -13.14 6.57
CA ASP A 170 -8.06 -11.80 6.15
C ASP A 170 -9.27 -11.88 5.22
N THR A 171 -10.21 -10.95 5.41
CA THR A 171 -11.38 -10.86 4.55
C THR A 171 -11.37 -9.55 3.80
N TYR A 172 -11.36 -9.64 2.48
CA TYR A 172 -11.50 -8.50 1.59
C TYR A 172 -12.89 -8.54 0.91
N THR A 173 -13.64 -7.45 1.04
CA THR A 173 -14.96 -7.32 0.41
C THR A 173 -14.83 -6.51 -0.88
N TYR A 174 -15.11 -5.21 -0.86
CA TYR A 174 -14.94 -4.34 -2.02
C TYR A 174 -13.57 -3.67 -2.00
N VAL A 175 -12.80 -3.85 -3.07
CA VAL A 175 -11.45 -3.28 -3.19
C VAL A 175 -11.41 -2.37 -4.41
N ARG A 176 -10.91 -1.15 -4.22
CA ARG A 176 -10.76 -0.16 -5.30
C ARG A 176 -9.33 0.34 -5.39
N VAL A 177 -8.76 0.25 -6.59
CA VAL A 177 -7.54 0.95 -6.99
C VAL A 177 -7.96 2.29 -7.60
N GLU A 178 -7.65 3.38 -6.90
CA GLU A 178 -7.95 4.77 -7.28
C GLU A 178 -6.70 5.62 -7.06
N LYS A 179 -5.63 5.23 -7.75
CA LYS A 179 -4.32 5.88 -7.69
C LYS A 179 -4.29 7.03 -8.70
N VAL A 180 -3.25 7.87 -8.63
CA VAL A 180 -3.04 8.87 -9.70
C VAL A 180 -2.94 8.15 -11.06
N PRO A 181 -3.72 8.56 -12.08
CA PRO A 181 -3.80 7.87 -13.36
C PRO A 181 -2.45 7.59 -14.02
N SER A 182 -2.30 6.36 -14.53
CA SER A 182 -1.19 5.89 -15.39
C SER A 182 0.26 6.07 -14.88
N SER A 183 0.47 6.54 -13.64
CA SER A 183 1.82 6.74 -13.08
C SER A 183 2.09 6.04 -11.75
N ALA A 184 1.04 5.69 -11.01
CA ALA A 184 1.15 5.06 -9.70
C ALA A 184 0.52 3.66 -9.72
N SER A 185 1.28 2.67 -9.26
CA SER A 185 0.81 1.29 -9.17
C SER A 185 0.45 0.88 -7.74
N MET A 186 -0.51 -0.03 -7.63
CA MET A 186 -0.68 -0.90 -6.48
C MET A 186 -0.25 -2.31 -6.89
N THR A 187 0.75 -2.87 -6.21
CA THR A 187 1.25 -4.21 -6.48
C THR A 187 0.81 -5.18 -5.39
N MET A 188 -0.04 -6.13 -5.75
CA MET A 188 -0.44 -7.25 -4.90
C MET A 188 0.73 -8.22 -4.73
N GLN A 189 1.08 -8.56 -3.49
CA GLN A 189 2.31 -9.29 -3.20
C GLN A 189 2.11 -10.81 -3.04
N GLN A 190 0.88 -11.27 -2.78
CA GLN A 190 0.51 -12.67 -2.56
C GLN A 190 -0.85 -12.99 -3.18
N ASP A 191 -1.28 -14.25 -3.10
CA ASP A 191 -2.66 -14.64 -3.43
C ASP A 191 -3.66 -13.85 -2.58
N MET A 192 -4.73 -13.33 -3.18
CA MET A 192 -5.77 -12.59 -2.48
C MET A 192 -7.15 -13.11 -2.89
N THR A 193 -8.10 -13.09 -1.94
CA THR A 193 -9.51 -13.37 -2.23
C THR A 193 -10.39 -12.18 -1.86
N CYS A 194 -11.11 -11.64 -2.84
CA CYS A 194 -12.12 -10.61 -2.67
C CYS A 194 -13.53 -11.19 -2.84
N SER A 195 -14.47 -10.75 -2.01
CA SER A 195 -15.88 -11.20 -2.05
C SER A 195 -16.85 -10.19 -2.65
N GLY A 196 -16.48 -8.91 -2.69
CA GLY A 196 -17.19 -7.85 -3.40
C GLY A 196 -16.63 -7.60 -4.79
N THR A 197 -17.00 -6.46 -5.37
CA THR A 197 -16.39 -6.00 -6.62
C THR A 197 -14.94 -5.58 -6.36
N PHE A 198 -14.04 -6.05 -7.22
CA PHE A 198 -12.70 -5.49 -7.37
C PHE A 198 -12.72 -4.50 -8.52
N GLU A 199 -12.28 -3.28 -8.29
CA GLU A 199 -12.37 -2.19 -9.27
C GLU A 199 -11.00 -1.52 -9.44
N ILE A 200 -10.54 -1.41 -10.68
CA ILE A 200 -9.40 -0.59 -11.07
C ILE A 200 -9.96 0.66 -11.74
N ARG A 201 -10.20 1.68 -10.92
CA ARG A 201 -10.83 2.93 -11.37
C ARG A 201 -9.83 3.91 -11.96
N GLU A 202 -8.67 4.04 -11.34
CA GLU A 202 -7.58 4.89 -11.84
C GLU A 202 -6.24 4.31 -11.40
N GLY A 203 -5.19 4.59 -12.17
CA GLY A 203 -3.83 4.10 -11.91
C GLY A 203 -3.60 2.70 -12.43
N VAL A 204 -2.63 1.99 -11.85
CA VAL A 204 -2.22 0.66 -12.31
C VAL A 204 -2.41 -0.36 -11.20
N PHE A 205 -3.02 -1.50 -11.52
CA PHE A 205 -2.97 -2.69 -10.69
C PHE A 205 -1.98 -3.69 -11.26
N GLU A 206 -1.05 -4.12 -10.42
CA GLU A 206 0.00 -5.09 -10.70
C GLU A 206 -0.07 -6.23 -9.69
N MET A 207 0.55 -7.35 -10.03
CA MET A 207 0.67 -8.50 -9.13
C MET A 207 2.08 -9.09 -9.24
N THR A 208 2.58 -9.66 -8.15
CA THR A 208 3.86 -10.40 -8.16
C THR A 208 3.75 -11.71 -8.94
N GLU A 209 4.90 -12.28 -9.33
CA GLU A 209 4.94 -13.62 -9.92
C GLU A 209 4.38 -14.67 -8.94
N TYR A 210 3.69 -15.70 -9.45
CA TYR A 210 3.06 -16.77 -8.67
C TYR A 210 1.91 -16.35 -7.77
N SER A 211 1.31 -15.19 -8.01
CA SER A 211 0.13 -14.74 -7.29
C SER A 211 -1.16 -14.92 -8.09
N THR A 212 -2.26 -15.14 -7.37
CA THR A 212 -3.62 -15.29 -7.90
C THR A 212 -4.56 -14.33 -7.21
N LEU A 213 -5.21 -13.47 -7.99
CA LEU A 213 -6.34 -12.67 -7.53
C LEU A 213 -7.61 -13.49 -7.76
N THR A 214 -8.30 -13.86 -6.69
CA THR A 214 -9.60 -14.53 -6.73
C THR A 214 -10.72 -13.55 -6.36
N ILE A 215 -11.71 -13.41 -7.21
CA ILE A 215 -12.92 -12.61 -6.98
C ILE A 215 -14.11 -13.54 -6.98
N THR A 216 -14.70 -13.74 -5.81
CA THR A 216 -15.81 -14.69 -5.59
C THR A 216 -17.19 -14.08 -5.84
N ASN A 217 -17.26 -12.75 -6.03
CA ASN A 217 -18.48 -12.08 -6.46
C ASN A 217 -18.96 -12.65 -7.80
N THR A 218 -20.23 -13.02 -7.89
CA THR A 218 -20.87 -13.60 -9.08
C THR A 218 -21.70 -12.59 -9.89
N SER A 219 -21.72 -11.32 -9.48
CA SER A 219 -22.42 -10.26 -10.21
C SER A 219 -21.80 -10.02 -11.60
N THR A 220 -22.51 -9.27 -12.45
CA THR A 220 -22.05 -8.93 -13.80
C THR A 220 -20.83 -8.00 -13.82
N ASN A 221 -20.58 -7.28 -12.72
CA ASN A 221 -19.48 -6.34 -12.52
C ASN A 221 -18.60 -6.79 -11.34
N ALA A 222 -18.26 -8.07 -11.28
CA ALA A 222 -17.43 -8.62 -10.22
C ALA A 222 -15.99 -8.08 -10.30
N PHE A 223 -15.45 -7.97 -11.52
CA PHE A 223 -14.20 -7.28 -11.78
C PHE A 223 -14.42 -6.17 -12.81
N GLU A 224 -13.97 -4.97 -12.48
CA GLU A 224 -14.19 -3.77 -13.29
C GLU A 224 -12.90 -2.99 -13.49
N VAL A 225 -12.68 -2.52 -14.71
CA VAL A 225 -11.62 -1.56 -15.05
C VAL A 225 -12.29 -0.40 -15.78
N GLU A 226 -12.09 0.82 -15.31
CA GLU A 226 -12.76 2.01 -15.86
C GLU A 226 -11.88 3.26 -15.70
N ASN A 227 -12.33 4.42 -16.19
CA ASN A 227 -11.83 5.76 -15.86
C ASN A 227 -10.31 5.97 -15.99
N GLY A 228 -9.61 5.22 -16.86
CA GLY A 228 -8.16 5.30 -17.02
C GLY A 228 -7.36 4.31 -16.17
N GLY A 229 -8.05 3.45 -15.42
CA GLY A 229 -7.47 2.30 -14.74
C GLY A 229 -6.80 1.33 -15.70
N LYS A 230 -5.67 0.77 -15.27
CA LYS A 230 -4.87 -0.18 -16.04
C LYS A 230 -4.69 -1.48 -15.26
N LEU A 231 -5.10 -2.59 -15.87
CA LEU A 231 -4.72 -3.93 -15.42
C LEU A 231 -3.38 -4.30 -16.08
N GLU A 232 -2.34 -4.52 -15.27
CA GLU A 232 -1.01 -4.87 -15.75
C GLU A 232 -0.62 -6.29 -15.32
N LEU A 233 -0.68 -7.19 -16.30
CA LEU A 233 -0.28 -8.60 -16.21
C LEU A 233 0.98 -8.81 -17.06
N ASP A 234 2.04 -8.08 -16.70
CA ASP A 234 3.30 -7.91 -17.43
C ASP A 234 4.39 -8.96 -17.15
N ILE A 235 4.17 -9.89 -16.22
CA ILE A 235 5.06 -11.03 -16.00
C ILE A 235 4.22 -12.31 -15.96
N VAL A 236 4.78 -13.38 -16.53
CA VAL A 236 4.16 -14.71 -16.62
C VAL A 236 3.93 -15.32 -15.22
N ASN A 237 3.18 -16.42 -15.13
CA ASN A 237 2.92 -17.17 -13.89
C ASN A 237 2.08 -16.44 -12.82
N ARG A 238 1.21 -15.51 -13.19
CA ARG A 238 0.15 -14.96 -12.32
C ARG A 238 -1.23 -15.28 -12.90
N SER A 239 -2.28 -15.28 -12.09
CA SER A 239 -3.64 -15.54 -12.59
C SER A 239 -4.71 -14.64 -11.99
N VAL A 240 -5.74 -14.34 -12.78
CA VAL A 240 -6.95 -13.68 -12.28
C VAL A 240 -8.11 -14.65 -12.43
N VAL A 241 -8.83 -14.89 -11.34
CA VAL A 241 -9.98 -15.80 -11.28
C VAL A 241 -11.20 -15.00 -10.85
N VAL A 242 -12.21 -14.89 -11.71
CA VAL A 242 -13.43 -14.13 -11.45
C VAL A 242 -14.63 -15.06 -11.58
N TYR A 243 -15.42 -15.21 -10.52
CA TYR A 243 -16.62 -16.07 -10.54
C TYR A 243 -17.80 -15.40 -11.27
N GLY A 244 -17.85 -14.07 -11.26
CA GLY A 244 -18.82 -13.25 -11.98
C GLY A 244 -18.30 -12.73 -13.32
N GLY A 245 -18.89 -11.62 -13.76
CA GLY A 245 -18.51 -10.94 -14.99
C GLY A 245 -17.31 -10.02 -14.83
N ILE A 246 -16.59 -9.81 -15.93
CA ILE A 246 -15.54 -8.81 -16.08
C ILE A 246 -16.04 -7.72 -17.02
N VAL A 247 -15.88 -6.46 -16.63
CA VAL A 247 -16.27 -5.30 -17.44
C VAL A 247 -15.10 -4.34 -17.60
N PHE A 248 -14.76 -4.04 -18.85
CA PHE A 248 -13.84 -2.97 -19.23
C PHE A 248 -14.67 -1.79 -19.76
N ARG A 249 -14.61 -0.65 -19.08
CA ARG A 249 -15.34 0.58 -19.44
C ARG A 249 -14.44 1.64 -20.07
N ASP A 250 -15.04 2.77 -20.42
CA ASP A 250 -14.38 3.96 -20.97
C ASP A 250 -13.05 4.27 -20.25
N GLY A 251 -12.01 4.50 -21.05
CA GLY A 251 -10.68 4.80 -20.53
C GLY A 251 -9.85 3.61 -20.04
N SER A 252 -10.42 2.42 -19.88
CA SER A 252 -9.67 1.27 -19.33
C SER A 252 -8.49 0.83 -20.21
N GLN A 253 -7.50 0.21 -19.58
CA GLN A 253 -6.30 -0.30 -20.24
C GLN A 253 -5.97 -1.69 -19.72
N VAL A 254 -5.48 -2.56 -20.60
CA VAL A 254 -4.94 -3.87 -20.22
C VAL A 254 -3.59 -4.08 -20.89
N TYR A 255 -2.59 -4.45 -20.11
CA TYR A 255 -1.33 -4.98 -20.60
C TYR A 255 -1.18 -6.44 -20.13
N HIS A 256 -0.88 -7.34 -21.05
CA HIS A 256 -0.99 -8.78 -20.79
C HIS A 256 0.10 -9.58 -21.49
N LEU A 257 0.83 -10.41 -20.74
CA LEU A 257 1.83 -11.35 -21.24
C LEU A 257 1.47 -12.81 -20.90
N ASN A 258 0.42 -13.35 -21.52
CA ASN A 258 0.01 -14.76 -21.42
C ASN A 258 -0.45 -15.25 -20.03
N CYS A 259 -0.78 -14.35 -19.11
CA CYS A 259 -1.35 -14.69 -17.80
C CYS A 259 -2.79 -15.23 -17.94
N PRO A 260 -3.18 -16.39 -17.39
CA PRO A 260 -4.55 -16.85 -17.51
C PRO A 260 -5.54 -15.93 -16.76
N ILE A 261 -6.62 -15.55 -17.45
CA ILE A 261 -7.80 -14.91 -16.86
C ILE A 261 -8.97 -15.89 -16.96
N TYR A 262 -9.53 -16.29 -15.82
CA TYR A 262 -10.70 -17.15 -15.74
C TYR A 262 -11.94 -16.32 -15.45
N VAL A 263 -12.99 -16.52 -16.25
CA VAL A 263 -14.23 -15.75 -16.17
C VAL A 263 -15.40 -16.69 -16.01
N GLY A 264 -16.15 -16.55 -14.91
CA GLY A 264 -17.36 -17.32 -14.63
C GLY A 264 -18.65 -16.69 -15.17
N GLY A 265 -18.64 -15.38 -15.43
CA GLY A 265 -19.75 -14.62 -16.02
C GLY A 265 -19.49 -14.14 -17.44
N ASN A 266 -20.04 -12.99 -17.82
CA ASN A 266 -19.77 -12.38 -19.13
C ASN A 266 -18.46 -11.60 -19.10
N LEU A 267 -17.82 -11.48 -20.27
CA LEU A 267 -16.74 -10.54 -20.50
C LEU A 267 -17.29 -9.43 -21.40
N SER A 268 -17.29 -8.19 -20.92
CA SER A 268 -17.78 -7.03 -21.65
C SER A 268 -16.68 -5.99 -21.81
N ILE A 269 -16.49 -5.51 -23.03
CA ILE A 269 -15.65 -4.37 -23.38
C ILE A 269 -16.59 -3.31 -23.94
N GLU A 270 -16.74 -2.19 -23.24
CA GLU A 270 -17.66 -1.12 -23.64
C GLU A 270 -17.00 -0.16 -24.65
N ASN A 271 -17.77 0.75 -25.24
CA ASN A 271 -17.23 1.75 -26.16
C ASN A 271 -16.23 2.69 -25.44
N ASN A 272 -15.26 3.24 -26.21
CA ASN A 272 -14.26 4.22 -25.77
C ASN A 272 -13.17 3.71 -24.81
N VAL A 273 -12.93 2.41 -24.76
CA VAL A 273 -11.76 1.88 -24.06
C VAL A 273 -10.46 2.38 -24.75
N LEU A 274 -9.49 2.86 -23.96
CA LEU A 274 -8.26 3.46 -24.49
C LEU A 274 -7.29 2.36 -24.95
N TYR A 275 -7.18 2.20 -26.27
CA TYR A 275 -6.37 1.19 -26.96
C TYR A 275 -6.88 -0.25 -26.85
N ASN A 276 -6.66 -1.02 -27.93
CA ASN A 276 -7.04 -2.43 -28.09
C ASN A 276 -6.77 -3.24 -26.81
N ILE A 277 -7.84 -3.59 -26.08
CA ILE A 277 -7.76 -4.47 -24.93
C ILE A 277 -7.24 -5.84 -25.41
N HIS A 278 -5.99 -6.14 -25.09
CA HIS A 278 -5.36 -7.41 -25.42
C HIS A 278 -5.36 -8.31 -24.19
N LEU A 279 -6.29 -9.26 -24.14
CA LEU A 279 -6.50 -10.12 -22.96
C LEU A 279 -5.71 -11.43 -23.00
N GLY A 280 -4.97 -11.70 -24.08
CA GLY A 280 -4.22 -12.94 -24.27
C GLY A 280 -5.06 -14.20 -23.99
N ASN A 281 -4.70 -14.94 -22.94
CA ASN A 281 -5.34 -16.20 -22.57
C ASN A 281 -6.54 -15.98 -21.63
N VAL A 282 -7.74 -15.95 -22.21
CA VAL A 282 -9.01 -15.90 -21.47
C VAL A 282 -9.71 -17.25 -21.50
N PHE A 283 -10.15 -17.72 -20.33
CA PHE A 283 -10.88 -18.97 -20.15
C PHE A 283 -12.28 -18.67 -19.61
N MET A 284 -13.28 -18.78 -20.48
CA MET A 284 -14.69 -18.72 -20.08
C MET A 284 -15.07 -20.07 -19.45
N ASN A 285 -15.22 -20.13 -18.12
CA ASN A 285 -15.41 -21.38 -17.35
C ASN A 285 -16.68 -21.38 -16.48
N GLY A 286 -17.62 -20.50 -16.78
CA GLY A 286 -18.91 -20.41 -16.11
C GLY A 286 -19.78 -21.64 -16.40
N SER A 287 -20.70 -21.94 -15.48
CA SER A 287 -21.65 -23.04 -15.62
C SER A 287 -22.84 -22.72 -16.53
N GLY A 288 -23.02 -21.44 -16.90
CA GLY A 288 -24.08 -20.96 -17.78
C GLY A 288 -23.58 -20.52 -19.17
N THR A 289 -24.49 -20.02 -20.00
CA THR A 289 -24.09 -19.36 -21.26
C THR A 289 -23.35 -18.07 -20.95
N GLN A 290 -22.16 -17.92 -21.51
CA GLN A 290 -21.31 -16.74 -21.35
C GLN A 290 -21.16 -16.03 -22.68
N TYR A 291 -21.10 -14.71 -22.64
CA TYR A 291 -20.90 -13.87 -23.80
C TYR A 291 -19.59 -13.10 -23.68
N ILE A 292 -18.94 -12.90 -24.83
CA ILE A 292 -17.92 -11.88 -25.02
C ILE A 292 -18.59 -10.77 -25.82
N GLN A 293 -18.64 -9.57 -25.25
CA GLN A 293 -19.19 -8.37 -25.88
C GLN A 293 -18.03 -7.38 -26.08
N ASP A 294 -17.89 -6.89 -27.31
CA ASP A 294 -16.90 -5.91 -27.77
C ASP A 294 -17.58 -5.03 -28.84
#